data_AF-A0A946RDS4-F1
#
_entry.id   AF-A0A946RDS4-F1
#
_cell.length_a   1.000
_cell.length_b   1.000
_cell.length_c   1.000
_cell.angle_alpha   90.00
_cell.angle_beta   90.00
_cell.angle_gamma   90.00
#
_symmetry.space_group_name_H-M   'P 1'
#
loop_
_entity.id
_entity.type
_entity.pdbx_description
1 polymer ?
#
loop_
_entity_poly.entity_id
_entity_poly.type
_entity_poly.pdbx_seq_one_letter_code
_entity_poly.pdbx_strand_id
1 'polypeptide(L)'
;TPIASQKVVPPRVGESKVSFECILNQIVEIGDGTAGSGFVVIGTIVLFHIDEEVYEDGRINLEKLQALGRIAGNGYARTTDTFDIIRKIKPDEKKETK
;
A
#
# COMPACT_ATOMS: atom_id res chain seq x y z
N THR A 1 14.23 12.74 -7.01
CA THR A 1 14.07 13.68 -8.14
C THR A 1 12.60 13.77 -8.51
N PRO A 2 12.01 14.97 -8.63
CA PRO A 2 10.61 15.12 -9.04
C PRO A 2 10.42 14.80 -10.53
N ILE A 3 9.36 14.06 -10.86
CA ILE A 3 8.92 13.75 -12.23
C ILE A 3 7.45 14.19 -12.37
N ALA A 4 7.11 14.79 -13.51
CA ALA A 4 5.74 15.22 -13.78
C ALA A 4 4.76 14.03 -13.81
N SER A 5 3.60 14.23 -13.20
CA SER A 5 2.46 13.31 -13.25
C SER A 5 1.63 13.53 -14.52
N GLN A 6 0.85 12.53 -14.94
CA GLN A 6 0.08 12.55 -16.20
C GLN A 6 -1.37 13.01 -16.05
N LYS A 7 -2.00 12.71 -14.91
CA LYS A 7 -3.42 12.95 -14.61
C LYS A 7 -3.63 13.98 -13.50
N VAL A 8 -2.63 14.21 -12.67
CA VAL A 8 -2.68 15.22 -11.58
C VAL A 8 -1.51 16.20 -11.66
N VAL A 9 -1.66 17.37 -11.03
CA VAL A 9 -0.64 18.43 -11.01
C VAL A 9 0.58 18.08 -10.14
N PRO A 10 0.45 17.49 -8.93
CA PRO A 10 1.60 17.21 -8.08
C PRO A 10 2.55 16.19 -8.71
N PRO A 11 3.88 16.41 -8.66
CA PRO A 11 4.86 15.49 -9.23
C PRO A 11 5.01 14.22 -8.37
N ARG A 12 5.52 13.16 -8.98
CA ARG A 12 5.93 11.92 -8.31
C ARG A 12 7.45 11.87 -8.08
N VAL A 13 7.89 10.97 -7.22
CA VAL A 13 9.33 10.71 -6.98
C VAL A 13 9.85 9.75 -8.04
N GLY A 14 10.84 10.17 -8.81
CA GLY A 14 11.38 9.41 -9.93
C GLY A 14 12.08 8.11 -9.56
N GLU A 15 12.67 8.05 -8.37
CA GLU A 15 13.34 6.87 -7.84
C GLU A 15 12.36 5.85 -7.22
N SER A 16 11.08 6.20 -7.10
CA SER A 16 10.07 5.28 -6.56
C SER A 16 9.63 4.28 -7.62
N LYS A 17 9.83 2.99 -7.35
CA LYS A 17 9.42 1.88 -8.24
C LYS A 17 7.92 1.77 -8.43
N VAL A 18 7.13 2.27 -7.48
CA VAL A 18 5.67 2.33 -7.56
C VAL A 18 5.20 3.71 -7.10
N SER A 19 4.28 4.32 -7.83
CA SER A 19 3.64 5.59 -7.47
C SER A 19 2.19 5.60 -7.94
N PHE A 20 1.31 6.22 -7.16
CA PHE A 20 -0.09 6.38 -7.52
C PHE A 20 -0.43 7.85 -7.70
N GLU A 21 -1.10 8.16 -8.80
CA GLU A 21 -1.75 9.45 -8.96
C GLU A 21 -3.16 9.34 -8.41
N CYS A 22 -3.51 10.24 -7.48
CA CYS A 22 -4.78 10.20 -6.77
C CYS A 22 -5.52 11.54 -6.86
N ILE A 23 -6.83 11.50 -7.02
CA ILE A 23 -7.71 12.66 -6.81
C ILE A 23 -8.29 12.57 -5.40
N LEU A 24 -8.37 13.71 -4.70
CA LEU A 24 -8.98 13.77 -3.37
C LEU A 24 -10.44 13.34 -3.44
N ASN A 25 -10.80 12.35 -2.63
CA ASN A 25 -12.17 11.90 -2.47
C ASN A 25 -12.81 12.53 -1.23
N GLN A 26 -12.16 12.39 -0.08
CA GLN A 26 -12.67 12.90 1.20
C GLN A 26 -11.52 13.15 2.18
N ILE A 27 -11.72 14.12 3.08
CA ILE A 27 -10.91 14.29 4.28
C ILE A 27 -11.82 14.08 5.48
N VAL A 28 -11.44 13.19 6.40
CA VAL A 28 -12.10 13.00 7.69
C VAL A 28 -11.19 13.54 8.77
N GLU A 29 -11.66 14.56 9.49
CA GLU A 29 -10.94 15.11 10.64
C GLU A 29 -11.15 14.21 11.85
N ILE A 30 -10.07 13.94 12.59
CA ILE A 30 -10.08 13.10 13.78
C ILE A 30 -9.56 13.94 14.95
N GLY A 31 -10.40 14.16 15.95
CA GLY A 31 -10.08 14.97 17.13
C GLY A 31 -10.70 16.37 17.07
N ASP A 32 -10.17 17.28 17.89
CA ASP A 32 -10.69 18.64 18.12
C ASP A 32 -9.71 19.73 17.66
N GLY A 33 -8.66 19.35 16.94
CA GLY A 33 -7.61 20.27 16.48
C GLY A 33 -6.51 20.53 17.50
N THR A 34 -6.55 19.88 18.67
CA THR A 34 -5.44 19.92 19.64
C THR A 34 -4.37 18.87 19.34
N ALA A 35 -3.26 18.90 20.09
CA ALA A 35 -2.15 17.97 19.93
C ALA A 35 -2.61 16.50 20.04
N GLY A 36 -2.32 15.71 19.00
CA GLY A 36 -2.78 14.32 18.89
C GLY A 36 -3.98 14.13 17.94
N SER A 37 -4.60 15.23 17.48
CA SER A 37 -5.56 15.19 16.37
C SER A 37 -4.87 14.87 15.04
N GLY A 38 -5.65 14.47 14.03
CA GLY A 38 -5.14 14.14 12.70
C GLY A 38 -6.22 14.10 11.63
N PHE A 39 -5.82 13.68 10.44
CA PHE A 39 -6.72 13.56 9.29
C PHE A 39 -6.59 12.18 8.66
N VAL A 40 -7.73 11.58 8.31
CA VAL A 40 -7.78 10.47 7.36
C VAL A 40 -8.08 11.06 5.99
N VAL A 41 -7.09 11.02 5.10
CA VAL A 41 -7.21 11.50 3.72
C VAL A 41 -7.49 10.31 2.81
N ILE A 42 -8.64 10.34 2.14
CA ILE A 42 -9.08 9.29 1.22
C ILE A 42 -8.93 9.82 -0.20
N GLY A 43 -8.16 9.12 -1.03
CA GLY A 43 -7.93 9.45 -2.43
C GLY A 43 -8.37 8.32 -3.36
N THR A 44 -8.90 8.68 -4.53
CA THR A 44 -9.21 7.75 -5.61
C THR A 44 -8.03 7.67 -6.57
N ILE A 45 -7.46 6.47 -6.75
CA ILE A 45 -6.37 6.24 -7.70
C ILE A 45 -6.90 6.40 -9.12
N VAL A 46 -6.26 7.26 -9.91
CA VAL A 46 -6.59 7.51 -11.32
C VAL A 46 -5.51 7.00 -12.29
N LEU A 47 -4.29 6.78 -11.82
CA LEU A 47 -3.21 6.16 -12.59
C LEU A 47 -2.18 5.47 -11.68
N PHE A 48 -1.75 4.29 -12.10
CA PHE A 48 -0.63 3.57 -11.51
C PHE A 48 0.63 3.80 -12.35
N HIS A 49 1.76 4.12 -11.70
CA HIS A 49 3.09 4.03 -12.28
C HIS A 49 3.80 2.88 -11.60
N ILE A 50 4.20 1.88 -12.36
CA ILE A 50 4.86 0.67 -11.88
C ILE A 50 6.08 0.47 -12.75
N ASP A 51 7.24 0.35 -12.11
CA ASP A 51 8.49 -0.04 -12.75
C ASP A 51 8.37 -1.48 -13.26
N GLU A 52 8.70 -1.71 -14.53
CA GLU A 52 8.62 -3.02 -15.16
C GLU A 52 9.47 -4.07 -14.43
N GLU A 53 10.57 -3.66 -13.80
CA GLU A 53 11.43 -4.59 -13.05
C GLU A 53 10.69 -5.27 -11.90
N VAL A 54 9.72 -4.59 -11.28
CA VAL A 54 8.97 -5.11 -10.12
C VAL A 54 7.62 -5.71 -10.48
N TYR A 55 7.25 -5.75 -11.77
CA TYR A 55 5.96 -6.26 -12.22
C TYR A 55 6.10 -7.60 -12.93
N GLU A 56 5.38 -8.61 -12.44
CA GLU A 56 5.41 -9.98 -12.98
C GLU A 56 3.98 -10.53 -13.02
N ASP A 57 3.46 -10.78 -14.22
CA ASP A 57 2.16 -11.45 -14.47
C ASP A 57 0.98 -10.92 -13.64
N GLY A 58 0.80 -9.60 -13.60
CA GLY A 58 -0.29 -8.99 -12.84
C GLY A 58 0.00 -8.78 -11.35
N ARG A 59 1.20 -9.12 -10.89
CA ARG A 59 1.61 -9.03 -9.49
C ARG A 59 2.86 -8.19 -9.33
N ILE A 60 3.06 -7.68 -8.12
CA ILE A 60 4.28 -6.97 -7.74
C ILE A 60 5.24 -7.96 -7.08
N ASN A 61 6.45 -8.05 -7.59
CA ASN A 61 7.54 -8.80 -6.98
C ASN A 61 8.08 -8.03 -5.77
N LEU A 62 7.75 -8.49 -4.57
CA LEU A 62 8.11 -7.83 -3.31
C LEU A 62 9.62 -7.82 -3.05
N GLU A 63 10.34 -8.87 -3.48
CA GLU A 63 11.79 -8.95 -3.34
C GLU A 63 12.48 -7.86 -4.15
N LYS A 64 11.99 -7.57 -5.36
CA LYS A 64 12.53 -6.49 -6.20
C LYS A 64 12.06 -5.11 -5.76
N LEU A 65 10.85 -5.00 -5.20
CA LEU A 65 10.33 -3.73 -4.69
C LEU A 65 11.14 -3.19 -3.50
N GLN A 66 11.60 -4.07 -2.60
CA GLN A 66 12.36 -3.69 -1.39
C GLN A 66 11.63 -2.61 -0.55
N ALA A 67 10.32 -2.78 -0.34
CA ALA A 67 9.53 -1.84 0.44
C ALA A 67 10.02 -1.76 1.90
N LEU A 68 9.87 -0.58 2.51
CA LEU A 68 10.19 -0.35 3.91
C LEU A 68 8.92 -0.20 4.74
N GLY A 69 8.87 -0.90 5.87
CA GLY A 69 7.86 -0.69 6.91
C GLY A 69 8.39 0.27 7.99
N ARG A 70 7.53 1.17 8.48
CA ARG A 70 7.84 2.02 9.64
C ARG A 70 7.50 1.28 10.93
N ILE A 71 8.39 1.36 11.93
CA ILE A 71 8.15 0.85 13.28
C ILE A 71 8.39 1.96 14.33
N ALA A 72 8.36 1.60 15.61
CA ALA A 72 8.47 2.54 16.72
C ALA A 72 9.73 3.42 16.66
N GLY A 73 9.59 4.67 17.09
CA GLY A 73 10.66 5.66 17.08
C GLY A 73 11.21 5.90 15.67
N ASN A 74 12.53 5.84 15.53
CA ASN A 74 13.26 6.02 14.27
C ASN A 74 13.54 4.70 13.53
N GLY A 75 12.91 3.59 13.95
CA GLY A 75 13.14 2.28 13.37
C GLY A 75 12.37 2.04 12.07
N TYR A 76 12.96 1.25 11.18
CA TYR A 76 12.34 0.74 9.96
C TYR A 76 12.64 -0.75 9.79
N ALA A 77 11.75 -1.45 9.10
CA ALA A 77 11.89 -2.88 8.76
C ALA A 77 11.93 -3.07 7.24
N ARG A 78 12.72 -4.05 6.79
CA ARG A 78 12.72 -4.53 5.40
C ARG A 78 11.72 -5.67 5.25
N THR A 79 11.13 -5.81 4.06
CA THR A 79 10.23 -6.92 3.71
C THR A 79 10.98 -8.14 3.18
N THR A 80 11.97 -8.63 3.93
CA THR A 80 12.85 -9.74 3.49
C THR A 80 12.53 -11.07 4.15
N ASP A 81 11.78 -11.07 5.25
CA ASP A 81 11.36 -12.28 5.97
C ASP A 81 9.84 -12.42 5.86
N THR A 82 9.39 -13.17 4.85
CA THR A 82 7.97 -13.32 4.51
C THR A 82 7.63 -14.79 4.33
N PHE A 83 6.44 -15.20 4.74
CA PHE A 83 5.93 -16.55 4.58
C PHE A 83 4.43 -16.54 4.33
N ASP A 84 3.94 -17.58 3.65
CA ASP A 84 2.52 -17.70 3.33
C ASP A 84 1.75 -18.42 4.44
N ILE A 85 0.58 -17.88 4.78
CA ILE A 85 -0.41 -18.55 5.62
C ILE A 85 -1.64 -18.85 4.76
N ILE A 86 -1.86 -20.13 4.45
CA ILE A 86 -3.04 -20.54 3.67
C ILE A 86 -4.28 -20.41 4.56
N ARG A 87 -5.24 -19.58 4.12
CA ARG A 87 -6.52 -19.41 4.80
C ARG A 87 -7.28 -20.74 4.80
N LYS A 88 -7.52 -21.32 5.98
CA LYS A 88 -8.43 -22.46 6.13
C LYS A 88 -9.85 -22.01 5.80
N ILE A 89 -10.41 -22.49 4.70
CA ILE A 89 -11.85 -22.41 4.44
C ILE A 89 -12.51 -23.36 5.45
N LYS A 90 -13.62 -22.95 6.07
CA LYS A 90 -14.36 -23.75 7.05
C LYS A 90 -14.51 -25.18 6.50
N PRO A 91 -14.18 -26.24 7.26
CA PRO A 91 -14.53 -27.59 6.84
C PRO A 91 -16.05 -27.66 6.71
N ASP A 92 -16.56 -28.21 5.61
CA ASP A 92 -17.97 -28.63 5.55
C ASP A 92 -18.23 -29.53 6.77
N GLU A 93 -19.31 -29.23 7.50
CA GLU A 93 -19.71 -30.03 8.67
C GLU A 93 -19.75 -31.50 8.25
N LYS A 94 -18.84 -32.30 8.78
CA LYS A 94 -18.89 -33.75 8.61
C LYS A 94 -20.25 -34.19 9.13
N LYS A 95 -21.15 -34.59 8.23
CA LYS A 95 -22.36 -35.30 8.61
C LYS A 95 -21.90 -36.53 9.40
N GLU A 96 -22.13 -36.51 10.71
CA GLU A 96 -21.99 -37.69 11.54
C GLU A 96 -22.91 -38.76 10.96
N THR A 97 -22.33 -39.73 10.25
CA THR A 97 -23.01 -40.98 9.95
C THR A 97 -23.20 -41.71 11.26
N LYS A 98 -24.48 -41.82 11.60
CA LYS A 98 -25.09 -42.56 12.70
C LYS A 98 -24.58 -43.99 12.85
#